data_AF-A0A0Q0E9Q3-F1
#
_entry.id   AF-A0A0Q0E9Q3-F1
#
_cell.length_a   1.000
_cell.length_b   1.000
_cell.length_c   1.000
_cell.angle_alpha   90.00
_cell.angle_beta   90.00
_cell.angle_gamma   90.00
#
_symmetry.space_group_name_H-M   'P 1'
#
loop_
_entity.id
_entity.type
_entity.pdbx_description
1 polymer ?
#
loop_
_entity_poly.entity_id
_entity_poly.type
_entity_poly.pdbx_seq_one_letter_code
_entity_poly.pdbx_strand_id
1 'polypeptide(L)'
;MGPQKIEHCVFVSDLIDEQDTDFAAKWLALFSNGGGDYLAIDVSNSASDKGLIWWHEQPLEPESGLDFFEVMDTWISIFLEDTQQRDELLNT
;
A
#
# COMPACT_ATOMS: atom_id res chain seq x y z
N MET A 1 2.47 0.90 9.84
CA MET A 1 2.88 0.84 8.43
C MET A 1 3.53 -0.51 8.15
N GLY A 2 3.33 -1.08 6.97
CA GLY A 2 4.00 -2.32 6.57
C GLY A 2 3.16 -3.22 5.65
N PRO A 3 3.76 -4.35 5.21
CA PRO A 3 3.06 -5.34 4.40
C PRO A 3 1.91 -5.98 5.18
N GLN A 4 0.83 -6.32 4.47
CA GLN A 4 -0.28 -7.07 5.04
C GLN A 4 0.13 -8.51 5.36
N LYS A 5 -0.42 -9.03 6.46
CA LYS A 5 -0.40 -10.48 6.70
C LYS A 5 -1.27 -11.15 5.65
N ILE A 6 -0.88 -12.34 5.20
CA ILE A 6 -1.64 -13.12 4.21
C ILE A 6 -3.10 -13.32 4.65
N GLU A 7 -3.31 -13.63 5.94
CA GLU A 7 -4.65 -13.80 6.54
C GLU A 7 -5.50 -12.53 6.59
N HIS A 8 -4.89 -11.36 6.39
CA HIS A 8 -5.54 -10.05 6.42
C HIS A 8 -5.50 -9.33 5.06
N CYS A 9 -5.06 -10.01 3.99
CA CYS A 9 -5.14 -9.45 2.66
C CYS A 9 -6.63 -9.26 2.29
N VAL A 10 -6.98 -8.05 1.90
CA VAL A 10 -8.35 -7.64 1.56
C VAL A 10 -8.36 -6.92 0.23
N PHE A 11 -9.49 -6.95 -0.45
CA PHE A 11 -9.70 -6.07 -1.59
C PHE A 11 -10.09 -4.68 -1.09
N VAL A 12 -9.66 -3.64 -1.79
CA VAL A 12 -9.97 -2.25 -1.43
C VAL A 12 -11.48 -2.01 -1.42
N SER A 13 -12.25 -2.73 -2.24
CA SER A 13 -13.72 -2.70 -2.18
C SER A 13 -14.30 -3.01 -0.80
N ASP A 14 -13.62 -3.83 0.01
CA ASP A 14 -14.06 -4.21 1.35
C ASP A 14 -13.78 -3.12 2.40
N LEU A 15 -13.01 -2.10 2.03
CA LEU A 15 -12.59 -0.97 2.88
C LEU A 15 -13.41 0.31 2.63
N ILE A 16 -14.26 0.30 1.61
CA ILE A 16 -15.08 1.45 1.18
C ILE A 16 -16.50 1.25 1.75
N ASP A 17 -17.01 2.24 2.48
CA ASP A 17 -18.33 2.17 3.13
C ASP A 17 -19.49 2.48 2.16
N GLU A 18 -19.19 3.04 0.98
CA GLU A 18 -20.15 3.36 -0.07
C GLU A 18 -20.74 2.12 -0.78
N GLN A 19 -21.91 2.27 -1.42
CA GLN A 19 -22.61 1.16 -2.08
C GLN A 19 -22.03 0.75 -3.45
N ASP A 20 -21.22 1.60 -4.09
CA ASP A 20 -20.66 1.36 -5.43
C ASP A 20 -19.14 1.20 -5.33
N THR A 21 -18.70 -0.05 -5.12
CA THR A 21 -17.29 -0.41 -4.90
C THR A 21 -16.72 -1.32 -5.98
N ASP A 22 -17.49 -1.58 -7.05
CA ASP A 22 -17.14 -2.51 -8.12
C ASP A 22 -15.83 -2.14 -8.82
N PHE A 23 -15.52 -0.84 -8.89
CA PHE A 23 -14.28 -0.34 -9.47
C PHE A 23 -13.02 -0.82 -8.71
N ALA A 24 -13.14 -1.09 -7.41
CA ALA A 24 -12.05 -1.50 -6.52
C ALA A 24 -12.07 -3.01 -6.19
N ALA A 25 -13.03 -3.78 -6.72
CA ALA A 25 -13.22 -5.19 -6.40
C ALA A 25 -12.04 -6.11 -6.79
N LYS A 26 -11.07 -5.59 -7.56
CA LYS A 26 -9.87 -6.30 -7.98
C LYS A 26 -8.59 -5.64 -7.48
N TRP A 27 -8.70 -4.65 -6.61
CA TRP A 27 -7.55 -3.97 -6.05
C TRP A 27 -7.16 -4.63 -4.75
N LEU A 28 -6.07 -5.40 -4.76
CA LEU A 28 -5.59 -6.10 -3.57
C LEU A 28 -4.71 -5.16 -2.75
N ALA A 29 -5.10 -4.89 -1.51
CA ALA A 29 -4.34 -4.06 -0.58
C ALA A 29 -3.14 -4.84 -0.03
N LEU A 30 -1.92 -4.36 -0.28
CA LEU A 30 -0.69 -5.09 0.03
C LEU A 30 0.17 -4.43 1.11
N PHE A 31 0.21 -3.11 1.16
CA PHE A 31 1.05 -2.38 2.12
C PHE A 31 0.28 -1.23 2.74
N SER A 32 0.13 -1.21 4.06
CA SER A 32 -0.57 -0.14 4.77
C SER A 32 0.41 0.96 5.15
N ASN A 33 0.01 2.22 4.98
CA ASN A 33 0.77 3.36 5.54
C ASN A 33 0.65 3.46 7.08
N GLY A 34 -0.23 2.68 7.72
CA GLY A 34 -0.51 2.70 9.15
C GLY A 34 -1.56 3.72 9.61
N GLY A 35 -2.03 4.59 8.72
CA GLY A 35 -3.09 5.58 8.94
C GLY A 35 -4.43 5.24 8.29
N GLY A 36 -4.51 4.12 7.55
CA GLY A 36 -5.74 3.68 6.87
C GLY A 36 -5.61 3.65 5.35
N ASP A 37 -4.54 4.23 4.79
CA ASP A 37 -4.28 4.19 3.35
C ASP A 37 -3.44 2.97 2.98
N TYR A 38 -3.58 2.56 1.72
CA TYR A 38 -2.98 1.35 1.22
C TYR A 38 -2.31 1.56 -0.13
N LEU A 39 -1.12 1.00 -0.26
CA LEU A 39 -0.57 0.66 -1.56
C LEU A 39 -1.19 -0.67 -2.01
N ALA A 40 -1.75 -0.68 -3.19
CA ALA A 40 -2.51 -1.79 -3.75
C ALA A 40 -2.09 -2.08 -5.19
N ILE A 41 -2.51 -3.25 -5.69
CA ILE A 41 -2.35 -3.66 -7.09
C ILE A 41 -3.71 -4.02 -7.68
N ASP A 42 -3.92 -3.72 -8.95
CA ASP A 42 -5.05 -4.28 -9.69
C ASP A 42 -4.69 -5.68 -10.20
N VAL A 43 -5.26 -6.72 -9.58
CA VAL A 43 -4.95 -8.12 -9.95
C VAL A 43 -5.48 -8.50 -11.34
N SER A 44 -6.31 -7.67 -11.96
CA SER A 44 -6.72 -7.86 -13.36
C SER A 44 -5.76 -7.25 -14.37
N ASN A 45 -4.83 -6.41 -13.94
CA ASN A 45 -3.83 -5.79 -14.77
C ASN A 45 -2.47 -6.49 -14.58
N SER A 46 -2.05 -7.27 -15.57
CA SER A 46 -0.80 -8.03 -15.49
C SER A 46 0.47 -7.22 -15.81
N ALA A 47 0.37 -5.90 -15.99
CA ALA A 47 1.54 -5.04 -16.13
C ALA A 47 2.31 -5.02 -14.79
N SER A 48 3.58 -5.43 -14.81
CA SER A 48 4.23 -6.03 -13.64
C SER A 48 4.71 -5.07 -12.55
N ASP A 49 4.58 -3.76 -12.73
CA ASP A 49 5.11 -2.73 -11.84
C ASP A 49 4.08 -1.66 -11.43
N LYS A 50 2.90 -1.65 -12.04
CA LYS A 50 1.90 -0.60 -11.82
C LYS A 50 1.06 -0.89 -10.59
N GLY A 51 1.35 -0.16 -9.52
CA GLY A 51 0.52 -0.06 -8.33
C GLY A 51 -0.45 1.11 -8.39
N LEU A 52 -1.22 1.23 -7.31
CA LEU A 52 -2.00 2.41 -6.99
C LEU A 52 -1.94 2.69 -5.49
N ILE A 53 -2.09 3.96 -5.12
CA ILE A 53 -2.37 4.34 -3.74
C ILE A 53 -3.87 4.55 -3.62
N TRP A 54 -4.48 3.84 -2.67
CA TRP A 54 -5.85 4.08 -2.24
C TRP A 54 -5.85 4.89 -0.94
N TRP A 55 -6.58 6.00 -0.97
CA TRP A 55 -6.71 6.96 0.12
C TRP A 55 -8.03 6.75 0.86
N HIS A 56 -7.96 6.51 2.16
CA HIS A 56 -9.15 6.32 2.99
C HIS A 56 -10.03 7.57 3.03
N GLU A 57 -9.42 8.77 2.99
CA GLU A 57 -10.13 10.06 3.04
C GLU A 57 -10.77 10.42 1.68
N GLN A 58 -10.28 9.81 0.60
CA GLN A 58 -10.69 10.08 -0.78
C GLN A 58 -10.81 8.76 -1.56
N PRO A 59 -11.72 7.86 -1.15
CA PRO A 59 -11.77 6.47 -1.64
C PRO A 59 -12.09 6.35 -3.13
N LEU A 60 -12.69 7.40 -3.72
CA LEU A 60 -13.05 7.48 -5.13
C LEU A 60 -11.98 8.13 -6.02
N GLU A 61 -10.91 8.67 -5.43
CA GLU A 61 -9.83 9.38 -6.14
C GLU A 61 -8.45 8.74 -5.87
N PRO A 62 -8.25 7.45 -6.21
CA PRO A 62 -6.96 6.79 -6.03
C PRO A 62 -5.91 7.30 -7.02
N GLU A 63 -4.65 7.28 -6.60
CA GLU A 63 -3.52 7.57 -7.49
C GLU A 63 -3.06 6.30 -8.19
N SER A 64 -3.24 6.22 -9.50
CA SER A 64 -2.97 5.01 -10.29
C SER A 64 -1.76 5.16 -11.21
N GLY A 65 -1.19 4.02 -11.62
CA GLY A 65 -0.08 3.99 -12.58
C GLY A 65 1.28 4.34 -11.98
N LEU A 66 1.42 4.18 -10.67
CA LEU A 66 2.64 4.41 -9.92
C LEU A 66 3.53 3.16 -9.94
N ASP A 67 4.84 3.32 -9.78
CA ASP A 67 5.72 2.19 -9.48
C ASP A 67 5.48 1.76 -8.02
N PHE A 68 4.96 0.54 -7.84
CA PHE A 68 4.63 0.02 -6.51
C PHE A 68 5.87 0.01 -5.58
N PHE A 69 7.02 -0.44 -6.08
CA PHE A 69 8.20 -0.59 -5.24
C PHE A 69 8.82 0.76 -4.89
N GLU A 70 8.82 1.72 -5.82
CA GLU A 70 9.30 3.08 -5.55
C GLU A 70 8.47 3.77 -4.44
N VAL A 71 7.14 3.64 -4.50
CA VAL A 71 6.26 4.20 -3.46
C VAL A 71 6.46 3.51 -2.12
N MET A 72 6.56 2.17 -2.13
CA MET A 72 6.82 1.40 -0.91
C MET A 72 8.15 1.80 -0.26
N ASP A 73 9.22 1.93 -1.04
CA ASP A 73 10.54 2.35 -0.57
C ASP A 73 10.50 3.78 0.01
N THR A 74 9.73 4.67 -0.63
CA THR A 74 9.50 6.04 -0.14
C THR A 74 8.81 6.04 1.23
N TRP A 75 7.72 5.28 1.38
CA TRP A 75 6.99 5.18 2.65
C TRP A 75 7.85 4.58 3.76
N ILE A 76 8.57 3.50 3.46
CA ILE A 76 9.53 2.88 4.40
C ILE A 76 10.58 3.91 4.84
N SER A 77 11.14 4.67 3.90
CA SER A 77 12.20 5.66 4.18
C SER A 77 11.75 6.74 5.17
N ILE A 78 10.51 7.25 5.04
CA ILE A 78 9.94 8.26 5.96
C ILE A 78 9.91 7.73 7.41
N PHE A 79 9.64 6.44 7.60
CA PHE A 79 9.56 5.86 8.95
C PHE A 79 10.93 5.47 9.52
N LEU A 80 11.92 5.25 8.66
CA LEU A 80 13.26 4.84 9.06
C LEU A 80 14.20 6.01 9.40
N GLU A 81 13.76 7.27 9.27
CA GLU A 81 14.62 8.45 9.50
C GLU A 81 15.34 8.46 10.87
N ASP A 82 14.75 7.85 11.90
CA ASP A 82 15.31 7.74 13.25
C ASP A 82 15.84 6.34 13.61
N THR A 83 15.95 5.43 12.64
CA THR A 83 16.42 4.05 12.89
C THR A 83 17.91 3.90 12.66
N GLN A 84 18.60 3.23 13.60
CA GLN A 84 20.02 2.89 13.46
C GLN A 84 20.19 1.68 12.54
N GLN A 85 21.21 1.73 11.68
CA GLN A 85 21.54 0.57 10.89
C GLN A 85 22.04 -0.55 11.78
N ARG A 86 21.66 -1.79 11.46
CA ARG A 86 22.13 -2.98 12.19
C ARG A 86 23.66 -3.04 12.28
N ASP A 87 24.36 -2.60 11.26
CA ASP A 87 25.82 -2.60 11.22
C ASP A 87 26.44 -1.57 12.19
N GLU A 88 25.74 -0.48 12.48
CA GLU A 88 26.16 0.48 13.51
C GLU A 88 26.01 -0.10 14.92
N LEU A 89 24.96 -0.92 15.14
CA LEU A 89 24.70 -1.60 16.41
C LEU A 89 25.63 -2.78 16.70
N LEU A 90 26.15 -3.44 15.65
CA LEU A 90 27.03 -4.61 15.80
C LEU A 90 28.52 -4.24 15.93
N ASN A 91 28.87 -2.97 15.66
CA ASN A 91 30.24 -2.45 15.72
C ASN A 91 30.52 -1.62 17.01
N THR A 92 29.61 -1.66 17.98
CA THR A 92 29.77 -1.11 19.36
C THR A 92 29.99 -2.20 20.38
#